data_AF-A0A1L7WNN4-F1
#
_entry.id   AF-A0A1L7WNN4-F1
#
_cell.length_a   1.000
_cell.length_b   1.000
_cell.length_c   1.000
_cell.angle_alpha   90.00
_cell.angle_beta   90.00
_cell.angle_gamma   90.00
#
_symmetry.space_group_name_H-M   'P 1'
#
loop_
_entity.id
_entity.type
_entity.pdbx_description
1 polymer ?
#
loop_
_entity_poly.entity_id
_entity_poly.type
_entity_poly.pdbx_seq_one_letter_code
_entity_poly.pdbx_strand_id
1 'polypeptide(L)'
;MAEPLFTFAALDGTSTDFTKLRNDLELEYGMPIAEDWQRFERKFQLLRMYFEQGKGTIDETDIKIETPSNDASKARASALPRVRIFKAGTFSMKVLACDEPLVCKAIGTISPERYEDVFWEKVAEVEDREKIEVDVFTINATSSEVTIFMRFDGCEIKLRYLQWGSLIRAYPSILDAPQSFLEHGSESARTFVESMKRDAETARLINENARFAYFYIRAWAIQRGIWSKIEESDIVKLLAQGSQPYQDDQNQMCLISKLILKFFDHFSSTYQSPSSGGTLSGILGDHPYAEDTAKDWAELLEKLRTQAIQSKLGYCPIYIRIDVLSLGSDVHGGEWIRKVELEVKILQRNIQTQWKTILTVLPWPYRLVADGSQDGDTYECHYIFGLSSNVPQDVAQSMLAIDSTTQIWREKVQKSRQPGTDLFHSVSVILFPAADLAEQVGKPALPETPYIRCTKPFPLPTLKAPERQGAPAPSTGNSWRKVPKGPGHALRPASDVLSRLRFDPKNYKIDRWVIGYEDRHKEFLQEKPAGQWVGDESDEAWIPMHRIWYFRLVGGEVMWDRSTGEDRIFRQKGGSKDVPVEVEGENLSKRERQQMAKGKREGAWEQREKSPEKKDNERSKGKKGKDGK
;
A
#
# COMPACT_ATOMS: atom_id res chain seq x y z
N MET A 1 -9.45 32.81 31.69
CA MET A 1 -9.58 32.16 30.38
C MET A 1 -8.17 32.05 29.81
N ALA A 2 -7.85 31.04 29.01
CA ALA A 2 -6.61 31.07 28.24
C ALA A 2 -6.71 32.16 27.17
N GLU A 3 -5.61 32.80 26.83
CA GLU A 3 -5.53 33.66 25.64
C GLU A 3 -5.56 32.75 24.40
N PRO A 4 -6.16 33.17 23.28
CA PRO A 4 -6.19 32.36 22.06
C PRO A 4 -4.77 32.18 21.49
N LEU A 5 -4.50 31.05 20.85
CA LEU A 5 -3.16 30.76 20.26
C LEU A 5 -2.78 31.70 19.10
N PHE A 6 -3.74 32.44 18.56
CA PHE A 6 -3.58 33.39 17.46
C PHE A 6 -4.49 34.60 17.71
N THR A 7 -4.06 35.82 17.37
CA THR A 7 -4.94 37.00 17.39
C THR A 7 -5.13 37.58 15.98
N PHE A 8 -6.31 37.33 15.40
CA PHE A 8 -6.66 37.81 14.06
C PHE A 8 -7.58 39.04 14.11
N ALA A 9 -7.49 39.84 15.17
CA ALA A 9 -8.45 40.92 15.47
C ALA A 9 -8.49 42.05 14.41
N ALA A 10 -7.47 42.14 13.54
CA ALA A 10 -7.41 43.08 12.42
C ALA A 10 -7.81 42.47 11.05
N LEU A 11 -7.99 41.14 10.96
CA LEU A 11 -8.23 40.43 9.70
C LEU A 11 -9.73 40.29 9.40
N ASP A 12 -10.34 41.36 8.90
CA ASP A 12 -11.62 41.24 8.20
C ASP A 12 -11.44 40.88 6.71
N GLY A 13 -12.49 40.32 6.12
CA GLY A 13 -12.50 39.95 4.69
C GLY A 13 -12.83 41.10 3.73
N THR A 14 -12.87 42.34 4.21
CA THR A 14 -13.20 43.53 3.39
C THR A 14 -11.94 44.18 2.82
N SER A 15 -10.82 44.11 3.55
CA SER A 15 -9.51 44.67 3.13
C SER A 15 -8.79 43.80 2.09
N THR A 16 -9.08 42.50 2.03
CA THR A 16 -8.28 41.53 1.28
C THR A 16 -8.57 41.54 -0.23
N ASP A 17 -7.53 41.71 -1.05
CA ASP A 17 -7.63 41.43 -2.49
C ASP A 17 -7.80 39.92 -2.73
N PHE A 18 -9.05 39.53 -2.98
CA PHE A 18 -9.44 38.16 -3.31
C PHE A 18 -8.78 37.63 -4.58
N THR A 19 -8.54 38.50 -5.57
CA THR A 19 -7.97 38.10 -6.86
C THR A 19 -6.50 37.80 -6.71
N LYS A 20 -5.75 38.67 -6.00
CA LYS A 20 -4.36 38.39 -5.65
C LYS A 20 -4.25 37.12 -4.81
N LEU A 21 -5.02 37.01 -3.72
CA LEU A 21 -4.97 35.84 -2.84
C LEU A 21 -5.32 34.54 -3.58
N ARG A 22 -6.27 34.57 -4.52
CA ARG A 22 -6.58 33.45 -5.41
C ARG A 22 -5.37 33.06 -6.26
N ASN A 23 -4.78 34.01 -6.97
CA ASN A 23 -3.64 33.76 -7.86
C ASN A 23 -2.44 33.20 -7.07
N ASP A 24 -2.17 33.75 -5.88
CA ASP A 24 -1.12 33.28 -4.98
C ASP A 24 -1.36 31.81 -4.55
N LEU A 25 -2.62 31.44 -4.23
CA LEU A 25 -3.00 30.07 -3.87
C LEU A 25 -2.98 29.09 -5.06
N GLU A 26 -3.32 29.54 -6.26
CA GLU A 26 -3.28 28.73 -7.49
C GLU A 26 -1.82 28.44 -7.89
N LEU A 27 -0.96 29.46 -7.90
CA LEU A 27 0.42 29.38 -8.37
C LEU A 27 1.39 28.72 -7.36
N GLU A 28 1.41 29.18 -6.11
CA GLU A 28 2.43 28.76 -5.12
C GLU A 28 2.00 27.53 -4.30
N TYR A 29 0.69 27.28 -4.19
CA TYR A 29 0.11 26.25 -3.32
C TYR A 29 -0.75 25.22 -4.07
N GLY A 30 -0.84 25.31 -5.39
CA GLY A 30 -1.48 24.31 -6.24
C GLY A 30 -2.99 24.17 -6.04
N MET A 31 -3.69 25.24 -5.68
CA MET A 31 -5.16 25.25 -5.75
C MET A 31 -5.59 25.04 -7.22
N PRO A 32 -6.39 23.99 -7.56
CA PRO A 32 -6.65 23.69 -8.96
C PRO A 32 -7.71 24.59 -9.59
N ILE A 33 -7.43 25.08 -10.80
CA ILE A 33 -8.39 25.83 -11.62
C ILE A 33 -9.41 24.90 -12.31
N ALA A 34 -10.39 25.46 -13.02
CA ALA A 34 -11.45 24.68 -13.66
C ALA A 34 -10.91 23.65 -14.67
N GLU A 35 -9.82 23.99 -15.35
CA GLU A 35 -9.11 23.18 -16.34
C GLU A 35 -8.41 21.97 -15.70
N ASP A 36 -7.86 22.14 -14.48
CA ASP A 36 -7.30 21.04 -13.68
C ASP A 36 -8.41 20.07 -13.25
N TRP A 37 -9.54 20.56 -12.77
CA TRP A 37 -10.68 19.70 -12.42
C TRP A 37 -11.21 18.92 -13.63
N GLN A 38 -11.22 19.52 -14.82
CA GLN A 38 -11.49 18.79 -16.06
C GLN A 38 -10.38 17.78 -16.40
N ARG A 39 -9.09 18.08 -16.16
CA ARG A 39 -7.98 17.11 -16.33
C ARG A 39 -8.17 15.92 -15.40
N PHE A 40 -8.34 16.14 -14.10
CA PHE A 40 -8.54 15.10 -13.09
C PHE A 40 -9.74 14.21 -13.40
N GLU A 41 -10.88 14.79 -13.81
CA GLU A 41 -12.05 14.00 -14.19
C GLU A 41 -11.79 13.14 -15.43
N ARG A 42 -11.19 13.70 -16.49
CA ARG A 42 -10.85 12.96 -17.71
C ARG A 42 -9.91 11.78 -17.41
N LYS A 43 -8.83 12.02 -16.66
CA LYS A 43 -7.85 10.98 -16.28
C LYS A 43 -8.49 9.90 -15.40
N PHE A 44 -9.40 10.26 -14.50
CA PHE A 44 -10.19 9.30 -13.71
C PHE A 44 -11.15 8.46 -14.55
N GLN A 45 -11.82 9.04 -15.56
CA GLN A 45 -12.68 8.26 -16.46
C GLN A 45 -11.86 7.33 -17.37
N LEU A 46 -10.66 7.73 -17.81
CA LEU A 46 -9.71 6.86 -18.53
C LEU A 46 -9.22 5.70 -17.65
N LEU A 47 -8.80 5.96 -16.41
CA LEU A 47 -8.48 4.92 -15.41
C LEU A 47 -9.64 3.92 -15.28
N ARG A 48 -10.88 4.44 -15.19
CA ARG A 48 -12.09 3.60 -15.15
C ARG A 48 -12.40 2.89 -16.46
N MET A 49 -11.93 3.38 -17.60
CA MET A 49 -12.16 2.74 -18.91
C MET A 49 -11.33 1.45 -19.03
N TYR A 50 -10.07 1.50 -18.63
CA TYR A 50 -9.13 0.37 -18.80
C TYR A 50 -9.08 -0.60 -17.60
N PHE A 51 -9.19 -0.10 -16.36
CA PHE A 51 -8.99 -0.91 -15.15
C PHE A 51 -10.30 -1.36 -14.43
N GLU A 52 -11.48 -0.90 -14.84
CA GLU A 52 -12.73 -1.53 -14.39
C GLU A 52 -13.02 -2.81 -15.18
N GLN A 53 -13.63 -3.79 -14.52
CA GLN A 53 -14.03 -5.06 -15.14
C GLN A 53 -15.48 -5.39 -14.85
N GLY A 54 -16.16 -6.01 -15.81
CA GLY A 54 -17.57 -6.36 -15.67
C GLY A 54 -18.52 -5.18 -15.77
N LYS A 55 -18.13 -4.11 -16.49
CA LYS A 55 -19.11 -3.30 -17.24
C LYS A 55 -19.82 -4.27 -18.19
N GLY A 56 -21.16 -4.28 -18.16
CA GLY A 56 -21.92 -5.11 -19.07
C GLY A 56 -21.84 -4.55 -20.46
N THR A 57 -21.30 -5.32 -21.42
CA THR A 57 -21.67 -5.20 -22.83
C THR A 57 -23.10 -5.73 -22.98
N ILE A 58 -24.06 -4.96 -22.45
CA ILE A 58 -25.43 -4.93 -22.94
C ILE A 58 -25.47 -3.61 -23.71
N ASP A 59 -25.19 -3.70 -25.00
CA ASP A 59 -25.42 -2.60 -25.91
C ASP A 59 -26.94 -2.44 -26.03
N GLU A 60 -27.48 -1.27 -25.67
CA GLU A 60 -28.94 -1.05 -25.69
C GLU A 60 -29.50 -0.98 -27.12
N THR A 61 -28.65 -1.06 -28.15
CA THR A 61 -29.08 -1.12 -29.55
C THR A 61 -29.55 -2.50 -30.02
N ASP A 62 -29.15 -3.60 -29.36
CA ASP A 62 -29.40 -4.98 -29.84
C ASP A 62 -30.77 -5.57 -29.44
N ILE A 63 -31.81 -4.73 -29.44
CA ILE A 63 -33.20 -5.15 -29.16
C ILE A 63 -33.83 -5.76 -30.43
N LYS A 64 -33.56 -7.06 -30.67
CA LYS A 64 -34.52 -8.12 -31.10
C LYS A 64 -33.85 -9.42 -31.58
N ILE A 65 -33.39 -10.25 -30.65
CA ILE A 65 -33.50 -11.71 -30.80
C ILE A 65 -34.06 -12.30 -29.49
N GLU A 66 -35.32 -12.74 -29.53
CA GLU A 66 -35.92 -13.46 -28.41
C GLU A 66 -35.23 -14.83 -28.25
N THR A 67 -34.44 -14.99 -27.19
CA THR A 67 -33.97 -16.30 -26.73
C THR A 67 -34.26 -16.44 -25.22
N PRO A 68 -34.71 -17.62 -24.76
CA PRO A 68 -35.31 -17.75 -23.43
C PRO A 68 -34.30 -17.56 -22.30
N SER A 69 -34.75 -16.91 -21.22
CA SER A 69 -33.99 -16.70 -19.98
C SER A 69 -33.52 -18.02 -19.38
N ASN A 70 -32.28 -18.39 -19.68
CA ASN A 70 -31.66 -19.63 -19.22
C ASN A 70 -30.76 -19.33 -18.02
N ASP A 71 -31.04 -19.90 -16.85
CA ASP A 71 -30.31 -19.59 -15.60
C ASP A 71 -28.81 -19.86 -15.71
N ALA A 72 -28.38 -20.79 -16.57
CA ALA A 72 -26.97 -21.02 -16.86
C ALA A 72 -26.25 -19.80 -17.47
N SER A 73 -26.96 -18.91 -18.18
CA SER A 73 -26.40 -17.65 -18.71
C SER A 73 -26.35 -16.57 -17.63
N LYS A 74 -27.40 -16.47 -16.80
CA LYS A 74 -27.47 -15.57 -15.63
C LYS A 74 -26.40 -15.92 -14.58
N ALA A 75 -26.17 -17.20 -14.34
CA ALA A 75 -25.11 -17.73 -13.49
C ALA A 75 -23.70 -17.45 -14.06
N ARG A 76 -23.50 -17.58 -15.38
CA ARG A 76 -22.22 -17.19 -16.01
C ARG A 76 -21.95 -15.69 -15.90
N ALA A 77 -22.96 -14.84 -16.14
CA ALA A 77 -22.85 -13.38 -15.95
C ALA A 77 -22.68 -12.95 -14.46
N SER A 78 -23.09 -13.79 -13.51
CA SER A 78 -22.83 -13.58 -12.08
C SER A 78 -21.49 -14.17 -11.62
N ALA A 79 -20.88 -15.09 -12.37
CA ALA A 79 -19.56 -15.66 -12.07
C ALA A 79 -18.39 -14.78 -12.53
N LEU A 80 -18.59 -13.96 -13.57
CA LEU A 80 -17.53 -13.10 -14.14
C LEU A 80 -16.83 -12.22 -13.08
N PRO A 81 -15.52 -11.96 -13.25
CA PRO A 81 -14.79 -10.94 -12.50
C PRO A 81 -15.47 -9.58 -12.59
N ARG A 82 -15.49 -8.84 -11.48
CA ARG A 82 -15.91 -7.45 -11.43
C ARG A 82 -14.90 -6.63 -10.65
N VAL A 83 -14.57 -5.45 -11.17
CA VAL A 83 -13.75 -4.43 -10.52
C VAL A 83 -14.40 -3.08 -10.82
N ARG A 84 -14.64 -2.26 -9.79
CA ARG A 84 -15.14 -0.88 -9.90
C ARG A 84 -14.21 0.07 -9.15
N ILE A 85 -13.98 1.25 -9.71
CA ILE A 85 -13.06 2.25 -9.16
C ILE A 85 -13.82 3.53 -8.83
N PHE A 86 -13.57 4.06 -7.64
CA PHE A 86 -14.24 5.21 -7.04
C PHE A 86 -13.22 6.28 -6.66
N LYS A 87 -13.65 7.55 -6.68
CA LYS A 87 -12.91 8.70 -6.12
C LYS A 87 -12.92 8.57 -4.60
N ALA A 88 -11.84 8.98 -3.93
CA ALA A 88 -11.73 8.95 -2.48
C ALA A 88 -11.00 10.19 -1.93
N GLY A 89 -11.11 10.43 -0.62
CA GLY A 89 -10.37 11.49 0.06
C GLY A 89 -10.55 12.89 -0.58
N THR A 90 -9.47 13.66 -0.63
CA THR A 90 -9.44 15.04 -1.16
C THR A 90 -10.00 15.14 -2.58
N PHE A 91 -9.75 14.16 -3.45
CA PHE A 91 -10.30 14.12 -4.81
C PHE A 91 -11.83 13.95 -4.83
N SER A 92 -12.39 13.11 -3.96
CA SER A 92 -13.84 12.95 -3.83
C SER A 92 -14.52 14.20 -3.25
N MET A 93 -13.88 14.83 -2.25
CA MET A 93 -14.38 16.03 -1.56
C MET A 93 -14.19 17.33 -2.36
N LYS A 94 -13.54 17.27 -3.53
CA LYS A 94 -13.12 18.42 -4.36
C LYS A 94 -12.21 19.42 -3.62
N VAL A 95 -11.20 18.91 -2.93
CA VAL A 95 -10.16 19.69 -2.22
C VAL A 95 -8.73 19.16 -2.48
N LEU A 96 -8.55 18.32 -3.50
CA LEU A 96 -7.25 17.86 -3.98
C LEU A 96 -6.42 19.04 -4.50
N ALA A 97 -5.14 19.12 -4.16
CA ALA A 97 -4.21 20.08 -4.77
C ALA A 97 -3.49 19.51 -6.01
N CYS A 98 -2.96 20.37 -6.88
CA CYS A 98 -2.22 19.96 -8.08
C CYS A 98 -0.89 19.26 -7.80
N ASP A 99 -0.35 19.38 -6.58
CA ASP A 99 0.83 18.65 -6.09
C ASP A 99 0.47 17.36 -5.32
N GLU A 100 -0.78 16.89 -5.40
CA GLU A 100 -1.27 15.68 -4.74
C GLU A 100 -1.77 14.61 -5.74
N PRO A 101 -1.56 13.30 -5.45
CA PRO A 101 -1.99 12.23 -6.34
C PRO A 101 -3.50 11.94 -6.23
N LEU A 102 -4.13 11.53 -7.33
CA LEU A 102 -5.53 11.13 -7.41
C LEU A 102 -5.79 9.91 -6.52
N VAL A 103 -6.34 10.13 -5.32
CA VAL A 103 -6.68 9.06 -4.38
C VAL A 103 -7.92 8.30 -4.88
N CYS A 104 -7.71 7.04 -5.26
CA CYS A 104 -8.72 6.16 -5.82
C CYS A 104 -8.88 4.90 -4.97
N LYS A 105 -10.12 4.43 -4.83
CA LYS A 105 -10.47 3.19 -4.12
C LYS A 105 -11.12 2.23 -5.11
N ALA A 106 -10.60 1.01 -5.22
CA ALA A 106 -11.13 -0.04 -6.08
C ALA A 106 -11.72 -1.17 -5.24
N ILE A 107 -12.85 -1.72 -5.68
CA ILE A 107 -13.46 -2.88 -5.06
C ILE A 107 -13.77 -3.94 -6.11
N GLY A 108 -13.65 -5.22 -5.77
CA GLY A 108 -13.88 -6.28 -6.75
C GLY A 108 -14.10 -7.67 -6.18
N THR A 109 -14.15 -8.63 -7.10
CA THR A 109 -14.40 -10.05 -6.81
C THR A 109 -13.11 -10.89 -6.84
N ILE A 110 -12.02 -10.34 -7.37
CA ILE A 110 -10.70 -10.98 -7.54
C ILE A 110 -9.97 -10.98 -6.20
N SER A 111 -9.23 -12.03 -5.84
CA SER A 111 -8.40 -12.02 -4.63
C SER A 111 -7.24 -11.01 -4.77
N PRO A 112 -6.76 -10.38 -3.69
CA PRO A 112 -5.65 -9.43 -3.75
C PRO A 112 -4.43 -9.95 -4.50
N GLU A 113 -4.02 -11.19 -4.21
CA GLU A 113 -2.94 -11.93 -4.87
C GLU A 113 -3.07 -11.95 -6.41
N ARG A 114 -4.30 -12.17 -6.92
CA ARG A 114 -4.58 -12.24 -8.36
C ARG A 114 -4.93 -10.89 -8.98
N TYR A 115 -5.18 -9.87 -8.15
CA TYR A 115 -5.45 -8.53 -8.64
C TYR A 115 -4.18 -7.89 -9.22
N GLU A 116 -3.00 -8.20 -8.67
CA GLU A 116 -1.72 -7.74 -9.21
C GLU A 116 -1.44 -8.31 -10.62
N ASP A 117 -1.59 -9.62 -10.83
CA ASP A 117 -1.49 -10.26 -12.16
C ASP A 117 -2.39 -9.58 -13.20
N VAL A 118 -3.65 -9.33 -12.81
CA VAL A 118 -4.69 -8.75 -13.66
C VAL A 118 -4.46 -7.25 -13.90
N PHE A 119 -3.87 -6.54 -12.92
CA PHE A 119 -3.45 -5.16 -13.07
C PHE A 119 -2.28 -5.06 -14.07
N TRP A 120 -1.25 -5.89 -13.96
CA TRP A 120 -0.12 -5.90 -14.90
C TRP A 120 -0.55 -6.28 -16.33
N GLU A 121 -1.51 -7.20 -16.48
CA GLU A 121 -2.10 -7.52 -17.79
C GLU A 121 -2.83 -6.30 -18.40
N LYS A 122 -3.48 -5.48 -17.57
CA LYS A 122 -4.11 -4.22 -18.01
C LYS A 122 -3.13 -3.08 -18.28
N VAL A 123 -2.02 -2.99 -17.55
CA VAL A 123 -0.91 -2.07 -17.88
C VAL A 123 -0.38 -2.39 -19.28
N ALA A 124 -0.01 -3.66 -19.54
CA ALA A 124 0.51 -4.06 -20.84
C ALA A 124 -0.50 -3.89 -22.00
N GLU A 125 -1.81 -4.11 -21.76
CA GLU A 125 -2.84 -3.86 -22.78
C GLU A 125 -2.94 -2.36 -23.14
N VAL A 126 -2.84 -1.46 -22.15
CA VAL A 126 -2.90 0.00 -22.32
C VAL A 126 -1.65 0.53 -23.02
N GLU A 127 -0.47 0.13 -22.57
CA GLU A 127 0.81 0.58 -23.13
C GLU A 127 0.99 0.11 -24.58
N ASP A 128 0.56 -1.12 -24.92
CA ASP A 128 0.67 -1.63 -26.29
C ASP A 128 -0.42 -1.07 -27.23
N ARG A 129 -1.70 -1.06 -26.83
CA ARG A 129 -2.77 -0.68 -27.77
C ARG A 129 -3.00 0.82 -27.86
N GLU A 130 -3.03 1.49 -26.71
CA GLU A 130 -3.50 2.86 -26.58
C GLU A 130 -2.34 3.86 -26.57
N LYS A 131 -1.10 3.36 -26.40
CA LYS A 131 0.15 4.14 -26.27
C LYS A 131 0.11 5.18 -25.13
N ILE A 132 -0.60 4.84 -24.06
CA ILE A 132 -0.65 5.60 -22.81
C ILE A 132 0.44 5.06 -21.87
N GLU A 133 1.25 5.96 -21.32
CA GLU A 133 2.34 5.69 -20.38
C GLU A 133 1.81 5.39 -18.96
N VAL A 134 2.34 4.34 -18.30
CA VAL A 134 1.90 3.88 -16.98
C VAL A 134 3.08 3.52 -16.05
N ASP A 135 3.77 4.53 -15.53
CA ASP A 135 4.85 4.34 -14.54
C ASP A 135 4.30 3.74 -13.23
N VAL A 136 4.61 2.49 -12.88
CA VAL A 136 4.21 1.90 -11.59
C VAL A 136 5.35 2.07 -10.57
N PHE A 137 5.14 2.83 -9.48
CA PHE A 137 6.21 3.18 -8.53
C PHE A 137 6.27 2.29 -7.29
N THR A 138 5.13 1.80 -6.81
CA THR A 138 5.03 0.79 -5.76
C THR A 138 3.78 -0.06 -5.93
N ILE A 139 3.90 -1.35 -5.66
CA ILE A 139 2.77 -2.22 -5.33
C ILE A 139 3.02 -2.77 -3.93
N ASN A 140 2.01 -2.68 -3.07
CA ASN A 140 2.03 -3.23 -1.72
C ASN A 140 0.82 -4.17 -1.59
N ALA A 141 1.04 -5.46 -1.82
CA ALA A 141 0.01 -6.49 -1.70
C ALA A 141 0.01 -7.11 -0.30
N THR A 142 -1.19 -7.41 0.21
CA THR A 142 -1.44 -8.22 1.41
C THR A 142 -2.50 -9.26 1.10
N SER A 143 -2.76 -10.19 2.01
CA SER A 143 -3.86 -11.17 1.88
C SER A 143 -5.27 -10.55 1.85
N SER A 144 -5.42 -9.24 2.13
CA SER A 144 -6.74 -8.56 2.19
C SER A 144 -6.92 -7.40 1.21
N GLU A 145 -5.82 -6.76 0.79
CA GLU A 145 -5.83 -5.54 -0.02
C GLU A 145 -4.53 -5.37 -0.82
N VAL A 146 -4.59 -4.59 -1.90
CA VAL A 146 -3.43 -4.15 -2.68
C VAL A 146 -3.43 -2.64 -2.76
N THR A 147 -2.32 -1.97 -2.43
CA THR A 147 -2.14 -0.53 -2.65
C THR A 147 -1.08 -0.29 -3.72
N ILE A 148 -1.50 0.31 -4.83
CA ILE A 148 -0.68 0.67 -5.98
C ILE A 148 -0.47 2.19 -5.98
N PHE A 149 0.76 2.63 -6.26
CA PHE A 149 1.07 4.02 -6.57
C PHE A 149 1.76 4.07 -7.93
N MET A 150 1.22 4.89 -8.83
CA MET A 150 1.63 4.94 -10.24
C MET A 150 1.40 6.33 -10.84
N ARG A 151 2.08 6.67 -11.92
CA ARG A 151 1.70 7.76 -12.84
C ARG A 151 1.03 7.13 -14.04
N PHE A 152 -0.20 7.54 -14.32
CA PHE A 152 -0.99 7.07 -15.45
C PHE A 152 -1.33 8.30 -16.30
N ASP A 153 -0.92 8.28 -17.57
CA ASP A 153 -1.20 9.37 -18.52
C ASP A 153 -0.77 10.75 -17.94
N GLY A 154 0.46 10.82 -17.40
CA GLY A 154 1.03 12.04 -16.81
C GLY A 154 0.41 12.51 -15.48
N CYS A 155 -0.51 11.76 -14.86
CA CYS A 155 -1.08 12.10 -13.54
C CYS A 155 -0.79 11.00 -12.51
N GLU A 156 -0.36 11.39 -11.31
CA GLU A 156 -0.08 10.43 -10.23
C GLU A 156 -1.38 9.96 -9.56
N ILE A 157 -1.48 8.66 -9.31
CA ILE A 157 -2.68 7.96 -8.85
C ILE A 157 -2.29 7.00 -7.73
N LYS A 158 -3.03 7.07 -6.62
CA LYS A 158 -2.90 6.14 -5.47
C LYS A 158 -4.15 5.27 -5.39
N LEU A 159 -4.04 4.02 -5.83
CA LEU A 159 -5.15 3.08 -5.99
C LEU A 159 -5.12 2.00 -4.90
N ARG A 160 -6.11 1.99 -3.99
CA ARG A 160 -6.29 0.93 -2.97
C ARG A 160 -7.39 -0.04 -3.42
N TYR A 161 -7.02 -1.28 -3.75
CA TYR A 161 -7.94 -2.37 -4.11
C TYR A 161 -8.30 -3.25 -2.90
N LEU A 162 -9.58 -3.63 -2.80
CA LEU A 162 -10.13 -4.53 -1.80
C LEU A 162 -11.03 -5.60 -2.46
N GLN A 163 -10.93 -6.86 -2.05
CA GLN A 163 -11.89 -7.89 -2.44
C GLN A 163 -13.15 -7.84 -1.56
N TRP A 164 -14.32 -7.56 -2.14
CA TRP A 164 -15.62 -7.76 -1.49
C TRP A 164 -16.70 -8.16 -2.51
N GLY A 165 -16.64 -9.42 -2.95
CA GLY A 165 -17.48 -9.94 -4.03
C GLY A 165 -18.99 -9.92 -3.77
N SER A 166 -19.44 -9.97 -2.50
CA SER A 166 -20.86 -9.87 -2.16
C SER A 166 -21.39 -8.43 -2.25
N LEU A 167 -20.65 -7.44 -1.73
CA LEU A 167 -21.00 -6.02 -1.79
C LEU A 167 -21.21 -5.55 -3.23
N ILE A 168 -20.21 -5.76 -4.11
CA ILE A 168 -20.24 -5.32 -5.52
C ILE A 168 -21.25 -6.08 -6.41
N ARG A 169 -21.78 -7.23 -5.93
CA ARG A 169 -22.84 -7.97 -6.62
C ARG A 169 -24.25 -7.64 -6.10
N ALA A 170 -24.39 -7.25 -4.84
CA ALA A 170 -25.67 -6.87 -4.23
C ALA A 170 -26.03 -5.39 -4.41
N TYR A 171 -25.05 -4.48 -4.37
CA TYR A 171 -25.28 -3.04 -4.36
C TYR A 171 -24.62 -2.34 -5.56
N PRO A 172 -25.39 -1.76 -6.51
CA PRO A 172 -24.84 -1.01 -7.63
C PRO A 172 -24.05 0.24 -7.21
N SER A 173 -24.52 0.93 -6.17
CA SER A 173 -23.75 1.94 -5.43
C SER A 173 -23.38 1.35 -4.06
N ILE A 174 -22.08 1.28 -3.76
CA ILE A 174 -21.59 0.74 -2.48
C ILE A 174 -21.94 1.63 -1.28
N LEU A 175 -22.37 2.87 -1.52
CA LEU A 175 -22.82 3.80 -0.48
C LEU A 175 -24.20 3.41 0.06
N ASP A 176 -24.99 2.70 -0.73
CA ASP A 176 -26.38 2.33 -0.42
C ASP A 176 -26.46 1.10 0.52
N ALA A 177 -25.32 0.45 0.78
CA ALA A 177 -25.25 -0.73 1.63
C ALA A 177 -25.56 -0.36 3.11
N PRO A 178 -26.54 -1.02 3.76
CA PRO A 178 -26.92 -0.75 5.14
C PRO A 178 -25.83 -1.21 6.11
N GLN A 179 -25.78 -0.61 7.30
CA GLN A 179 -24.73 -0.90 8.29
C GLN A 179 -24.70 -2.37 8.70
N SER A 180 -25.86 -2.99 8.85
CA SER A 180 -26.01 -4.43 9.12
C SER A 180 -25.42 -5.33 8.03
N PHE A 181 -25.35 -4.88 6.77
CA PHE A 181 -24.61 -5.61 5.73
C PHE A 181 -23.09 -5.40 5.88
N LEU A 182 -22.66 -4.20 6.25
CA LEU A 182 -21.23 -3.89 6.40
C LEU A 182 -20.59 -4.61 7.60
N GLU A 183 -21.34 -4.83 8.68
CA GLU A 183 -20.92 -5.62 9.86
C GLU A 183 -20.44 -7.04 9.49
N HIS A 184 -20.99 -7.65 8.44
CA HIS A 184 -20.58 -8.96 7.92
C HIS A 184 -19.26 -8.93 7.11
N GLY A 185 -18.73 -7.75 6.80
CA GLY A 185 -17.40 -7.58 6.19
C GLY A 185 -16.27 -7.62 7.21
N SER A 186 -15.03 -7.73 6.73
CA SER A 186 -13.84 -7.52 7.56
C SER A 186 -13.69 -6.06 7.98
N GLU A 187 -12.83 -5.77 8.97
CA GLU A 187 -12.59 -4.41 9.46
C GLU A 187 -12.02 -3.48 8.37
N SER A 188 -11.07 -3.97 7.57
CA SER A 188 -10.56 -3.26 6.38
C SER A 188 -11.69 -2.95 5.38
N ALA A 189 -12.61 -3.89 5.19
CA ALA A 189 -13.79 -3.71 4.34
C ALA A 189 -14.77 -2.65 4.87
N ARG A 190 -15.09 -2.68 6.18
CA ARG A 190 -15.96 -1.68 6.83
C ARG A 190 -15.37 -0.29 6.71
N THR A 191 -14.12 -0.11 7.17
CA THR A 191 -13.42 1.18 7.14
C THR A 191 -13.24 1.73 5.72
N PHE A 192 -13.09 0.87 4.71
CA PHE A 192 -13.10 1.24 3.29
C PHE A 192 -14.44 1.87 2.87
N VAL A 193 -15.58 1.23 3.18
CA VAL A 193 -16.92 1.76 2.81
C VAL A 193 -17.34 2.94 3.69
N GLU A 194 -17.01 2.93 4.97
CA GLU A 194 -17.32 4.01 5.91
C GLU A 194 -16.48 5.27 5.64
N SER A 195 -15.25 5.13 5.14
CA SER A 195 -14.52 6.28 4.57
C SER A 195 -15.16 6.75 3.27
N MET A 196 -15.53 5.87 2.33
CA MET A 196 -16.28 6.26 1.12
C MET A 196 -17.59 7.01 1.41
N LYS A 197 -18.35 6.61 2.44
CA LYS A 197 -19.56 7.30 2.90
C LYS A 197 -19.25 8.68 3.48
N ARG A 198 -18.21 8.81 4.30
CA ARG A 198 -17.75 10.11 4.83
C ARG A 198 -17.27 11.03 3.70
N ASP A 199 -16.42 10.54 2.80
CA ASP A 199 -15.92 11.26 1.62
C ASP A 199 -17.11 11.84 0.81
N ALA A 200 -18.14 11.01 0.55
CA ALA A 200 -19.31 11.40 -0.24
C ALA A 200 -20.26 12.38 0.48
N GLU A 201 -20.46 12.25 1.79
CA GLU A 201 -21.30 13.18 2.56
C GLU A 201 -20.61 14.53 2.74
N THR A 202 -19.31 14.54 3.04
CA THR A 202 -18.52 15.76 3.12
C THR A 202 -18.48 16.50 1.77
N ALA A 203 -18.41 15.77 0.65
CA ALA A 203 -18.49 16.35 -0.71
C ALA A 203 -19.82 17.06 -1.02
N ARG A 204 -20.93 16.66 -0.38
CA ARG A 204 -22.24 17.34 -0.50
C ARG A 204 -22.32 18.61 0.34
N LEU A 205 -21.73 18.58 1.54
CA LEU A 205 -21.82 19.66 2.51
C LEU A 205 -20.86 20.82 2.22
N ILE A 206 -19.70 20.55 1.62
CA ILE A 206 -18.69 21.59 1.37
C ILE A 206 -19.02 22.46 0.14
N ASN A 207 -19.15 23.77 0.35
CA ASN A 207 -19.37 24.76 -0.70
C ASN A 207 -18.04 25.34 -1.25
N GLU A 208 -18.09 26.21 -2.26
CA GLU A 208 -16.89 26.74 -2.91
C GLU A 208 -16.06 27.67 -2.02
N ASN A 209 -16.70 28.49 -1.17
CA ASN A 209 -16.02 29.33 -0.19
C ASN A 209 -15.27 28.48 0.85
N ALA A 210 -15.83 27.34 1.22
CA ALA A 210 -15.19 26.38 2.11
C ALA A 210 -14.05 25.60 1.44
N ARG A 211 -14.10 25.35 0.12
CA ARG A 211 -12.94 24.84 -0.63
C ARG A 211 -11.81 25.87 -0.67
N PHE A 212 -12.11 27.13 -0.94
CA PHE A 212 -11.11 28.21 -0.89
C PHE A 212 -10.49 28.36 0.50
N ALA A 213 -11.31 28.34 1.56
CA ALA A 213 -10.84 28.36 2.94
C ALA A 213 -9.94 27.15 3.27
N TYR A 214 -10.24 25.96 2.74
CA TYR A 214 -9.35 24.79 2.88
C TYR A 214 -7.98 25.04 2.23
N PHE A 215 -7.93 25.58 1.00
CA PHE A 215 -6.65 25.88 0.34
C PHE A 215 -5.87 26.99 1.05
N TYR A 216 -6.54 27.99 1.63
CA TYR A 216 -5.89 28.96 2.51
C TYR A 216 -5.29 28.30 3.77
N ILE A 217 -6.05 27.45 4.46
CA ILE A 217 -5.57 26.73 5.66
C ILE A 217 -4.42 25.78 5.31
N ARG A 218 -4.46 25.13 4.14
CA ARG A 218 -3.37 24.33 3.58
C ARG A 218 -2.12 25.19 3.36
N ALA A 219 -2.25 26.35 2.73
CA ALA A 219 -1.14 27.28 2.50
C ALA A 219 -0.50 27.77 3.81
N TRP A 220 -1.32 28.18 4.78
CA TRP A 220 -0.86 28.56 6.13
C TRP A 220 -0.12 27.40 6.82
N ALA A 221 -0.69 26.18 6.82
CA ALA A 221 -0.10 25.02 7.46
C ALA A 221 1.17 24.51 6.77
N ILE A 222 1.30 24.72 5.45
CA ILE A 222 2.54 24.54 4.68
C ILE A 222 3.60 25.53 5.19
N GLN A 223 3.29 26.84 5.23
CA GLN A 223 4.26 27.87 5.66
C GLN A 223 4.63 27.81 7.14
N ARG A 224 3.75 27.31 8.01
CA ARG A 224 4.04 27.03 9.43
C ARG A 224 4.76 25.70 9.65
N GLY A 225 4.99 24.87 8.61
CA GLY A 225 5.69 23.58 8.76
C GLY A 225 4.91 22.52 9.55
N ILE A 226 3.57 22.56 9.48
CA ILE A 226 2.68 21.70 10.28
C ILE A 226 1.64 20.93 9.46
N TRP A 227 1.56 21.08 8.13
CA TRP A 227 0.59 20.33 7.29
C TRP A 227 0.59 18.82 7.57
N SER A 228 1.77 18.20 7.69
CA SER A 228 1.92 16.77 8.04
C SER A 228 1.57 16.38 9.49
N LYS A 229 1.00 17.32 10.26
CA LYS A 229 0.55 17.16 11.65
C LYS A 229 -0.95 17.46 11.81
N ILE A 230 -1.64 17.88 10.74
CA ILE A 230 -3.08 18.19 10.72
C ILE A 230 -3.78 17.17 9.84
N GLU A 231 -4.80 16.50 10.37
CA GLU A 231 -5.62 15.56 9.60
C GLU A 231 -6.54 16.33 8.64
N GLU A 232 -6.30 16.18 7.33
CA GLU A 232 -7.11 16.78 6.25
C GLU A 232 -8.61 16.61 6.51
N SER A 233 -9.02 15.40 6.93
CA SER A 233 -10.43 15.07 7.15
C SER A 233 -11.09 15.91 8.23
N ASP A 234 -10.35 16.42 9.23
CA ASP A 234 -10.90 17.27 10.28
C ASP A 234 -11.05 18.72 9.82
N ILE A 235 -10.11 19.25 9.02
CA ILE A 235 -10.24 20.55 8.35
C ILE A 235 -11.53 20.58 7.52
N VAL A 236 -11.73 19.59 6.65
CA VAL A 236 -12.88 19.55 5.74
C VAL A 236 -14.20 19.33 6.50
N LYS A 237 -14.22 18.54 7.60
CA LYS A 237 -15.40 18.43 8.48
C LYS A 237 -15.79 19.77 9.11
N LEU A 238 -14.84 20.52 9.66
CA LEU A 238 -15.10 21.80 10.33
C LEU A 238 -15.63 22.85 9.33
N LEU A 239 -15.04 22.90 8.14
CA LEU A 239 -15.46 23.79 7.06
C LEU A 239 -16.84 23.38 6.51
N ALA A 240 -17.13 22.09 6.35
CA ALA A 240 -18.46 21.59 5.99
C ALA A 240 -19.53 21.97 7.04
N GLN A 241 -19.22 21.86 8.34
CA GLN A 241 -20.09 22.35 9.42
C GLN A 241 -20.22 23.89 9.45
N GLY A 242 -19.33 24.63 8.78
CA GLY A 242 -19.47 26.07 8.54
C GLY A 242 -20.22 26.43 7.26
N SER A 243 -20.41 25.49 6.33
CA SER A 243 -20.86 25.73 4.95
C SER A 243 -22.36 26.00 4.78
N GLN A 244 -23.06 26.42 5.85
CA GLN A 244 -24.47 26.81 5.83
C GLN A 244 -24.73 27.87 4.75
N PRO A 245 -25.86 27.80 4.00
CA PRO A 245 -26.19 28.77 2.97
C PRO A 245 -26.59 30.12 3.61
N TYR A 246 -25.64 31.04 3.72
CA TYR A 246 -25.92 32.44 4.06
C TYR A 246 -26.77 33.07 2.94
N GLN A 247 -27.96 33.58 3.29
CA GLN A 247 -28.93 34.17 2.37
C GLN A 247 -28.70 35.67 2.12
N ASP A 248 -27.47 36.14 2.26
CA ASP A 248 -27.15 37.55 2.51
C ASP A 248 -26.06 38.02 1.54
N ASP A 249 -26.20 39.22 0.96
CA ASP A 249 -25.35 39.80 -0.10
C ASP A 249 -23.97 40.27 0.41
N GLN A 250 -23.33 39.46 1.26
CA GLN A 250 -22.00 39.74 1.82
C GLN A 250 -20.90 39.40 0.82
N ASN A 251 -19.85 40.24 0.78
CA ASN A 251 -18.62 40.00 0.03
C ASN A 251 -18.12 38.56 0.28
N GLN A 252 -17.81 37.84 -0.81
CA GLN A 252 -17.34 36.45 -0.79
C GLN A 252 -16.18 36.24 0.19
N MET A 253 -15.25 37.20 0.28
CA MET A 253 -14.12 37.12 1.22
C MET A 253 -14.53 37.27 2.69
N CYS A 254 -15.61 37.98 3.02
CA CYS A 254 -16.13 38.01 4.39
C CYS A 254 -16.67 36.65 4.83
N LEU A 255 -17.28 35.88 3.91
CA LEU A 255 -17.73 34.51 4.19
C LEU A 255 -16.54 33.54 4.33
N ILE A 256 -15.54 33.66 3.46
CA ILE A 256 -14.29 32.88 3.52
C ILE A 256 -13.54 33.16 4.84
N SER A 257 -13.38 34.43 5.23
CA SER A 257 -12.72 34.84 6.48
C SER A 257 -13.40 34.24 7.70
N LYS A 258 -14.74 34.24 7.76
CA LYS A 258 -15.51 33.62 8.85
C LYS A 258 -15.26 32.11 8.97
N LEU A 259 -15.07 31.41 7.85
CA LEU A 259 -14.72 29.98 7.83
C LEU A 259 -13.29 29.72 8.31
N ILE A 260 -12.34 30.56 7.90
CA ILE A 260 -10.93 30.50 8.32
C ILE A 260 -10.79 30.78 9.82
N LEU A 261 -11.41 31.85 10.32
CA LEU A 261 -11.44 32.20 11.75
C LEU A 261 -12.05 31.08 12.60
N LYS A 262 -13.22 30.53 12.20
CA LYS A 262 -13.86 29.39 12.88
C LYS A 262 -12.97 28.14 12.94
N PHE A 263 -12.14 27.90 11.91
CA PHE A 263 -11.14 26.84 11.97
C PHE A 263 -10.07 27.15 13.03
N PHE A 264 -9.53 28.37 13.06
CA PHE A 264 -8.51 28.75 14.03
C PHE A 264 -8.99 28.80 15.48
N ASP A 265 -10.23 29.21 15.74
CA ASP A 265 -10.86 29.14 17.06
C ASP A 265 -10.90 27.69 17.57
N HIS A 266 -11.35 26.77 16.70
CA HIS A 266 -11.43 25.35 17.02
C HIS A 266 -10.04 24.71 17.17
N PHE A 267 -9.11 25.02 16.27
CA PHE A 267 -7.73 24.55 16.31
C PHE A 267 -7.05 24.98 17.62
N SER A 268 -7.20 26.25 18.00
CA SER A 268 -6.71 26.79 19.28
C SER A 268 -7.29 26.03 20.46
N SER A 269 -8.62 25.87 20.50
CA SER A 269 -9.33 25.16 21.57
C SER A 269 -8.88 23.70 21.72
N THR A 270 -8.62 23.02 20.60
CA THR A 270 -8.21 21.61 20.59
C THR A 270 -6.76 21.45 21.06
N TYR A 271 -5.83 22.24 20.54
CA TYR A 271 -4.39 22.07 20.79
C TYR A 271 -3.84 22.83 22.01
N GLN A 272 -4.66 23.65 22.68
CA GLN A 272 -4.40 24.10 24.06
C GLN A 272 -4.72 23.02 25.11
N SER A 273 -5.41 21.94 24.76
CA SER A 273 -5.85 20.93 25.72
C SER A 273 -4.72 19.95 26.11
N PRO A 274 -4.29 19.89 27.39
CA PRO A 274 -3.18 19.04 27.83
C PRO A 274 -3.49 17.53 27.83
N SER A 275 -4.73 17.14 27.49
CA SER A 275 -5.10 15.74 27.26
C SER A 275 -4.76 15.25 25.84
N SER A 276 -4.49 16.16 24.90
CA SER A 276 -3.97 15.81 23.58
C SER A 276 -2.44 15.70 23.64
N GLY A 277 -1.91 14.47 23.52
CA GLY A 277 -0.51 14.15 23.78
C GLY A 277 0.50 14.59 22.70
N GLY A 278 0.39 15.81 22.17
CA GLY A 278 1.24 16.34 21.10
C GLY A 278 1.53 17.84 21.25
N THR A 279 2.81 18.20 21.28
CA THR A 279 3.33 19.52 21.70
C THR A 279 3.13 20.65 20.67
N LEU A 280 1.91 20.89 20.18
CA LEU A 280 1.68 21.89 19.12
C LEU A 280 1.90 23.34 19.57
N SER A 281 1.70 23.69 20.85
CA SER A 281 2.11 25.02 21.35
C SER A 281 3.63 25.21 21.25
N GLY A 282 4.43 24.21 21.64
CA GLY A 282 5.89 24.23 21.50
C GLY A 282 6.41 24.11 20.05
N ILE A 283 5.54 23.83 19.07
CA ILE A 283 5.84 23.89 17.64
C ILE A 283 5.55 25.28 17.07
N LEU A 284 4.45 25.89 17.48
CA LEU A 284 4.03 27.23 17.03
C LEU A 284 4.84 28.35 17.71
N GLY A 285 5.29 28.11 18.95
CA GLY A 285 6.09 29.01 19.77
C GLY A 285 5.26 30.16 20.38
N ASP A 286 5.65 30.61 21.57
CA ASP A 286 5.01 31.73 22.29
C ASP A 286 5.42 33.10 21.69
N HIS A 287 5.52 33.21 20.36
CA HIS A 287 6.12 34.33 19.64
C HIS A 287 5.13 35.00 18.66
N PRO A 288 4.36 36.03 19.07
CA PRO A 288 3.19 36.56 18.35
C PRO A 288 3.46 37.36 17.04
N TYR A 289 4.69 37.39 16.55
CA TYR A 289 5.19 38.50 15.71
C TYR A 289 4.79 38.51 14.22
N ALA A 290 4.13 37.46 13.71
CA ALA A 290 3.63 37.46 12.32
C ALA A 290 2.19 37.99 12.24
N GLU A 291 1.31 37.36 13.02
CA GLU A 291 -0.12 37.29 12.74
C GLU A 291 -0.84 38.54 13.25
N ASP A 292 -0.44 39.04 14.42
CA ASP A 292 -0.91 40.27 15.06
C ASP A 292 -0.64 41.57 14.24
N THR A 293 0.13 41.49 13.15
CA THR A 293 0.54 42.66 12.35
C THR A 293 0.00 42.70 10.92
N ALA A 294 -0.68 41.64 10.45
CA ALA A 294 -1.23 41.58 9.11
C ALA A 294 -2.56 42.36 9.01
N LYS A 295 -2.76 43.08 7.89
CA LYS A 295 -3.98 43.86 7.60
C LYS A 295 -5.00 43.07 6.77
N ASP A 296 -4.54 42.04 6.08
CA ASP A 296 -5.32 41.18 5.22
C ASP A 296 -4.71 39.77 5.12
N TRP A 297 -5.47 38.80 4.60
CA TRP A 297 -5.05 37.40 4.55
C TRP A 297 -3.90 37.12 3.55
N ALA A 298 -3.72 37.96 2.53
CA ALA A 298 -2.59 37.85 1.59
C ALA A 298 -1.30 38.42 2.21
N GLU A 299 -1.37 39.53 2.96
CA GLU A 299 -0.25 40.02 3.76
C GLU A 299 0.17 38.98 4.82
N LEU A 300 -0.79 38.29 5.44
CA LEU A 300 -0.50 37.21 6.39
C LEU A 300 0.27 36.04 5.73
N LEU A 301 -0.21 35.49 4.60
CA LEU A 301 0.53 34.43 3.90
C LEU A 301 1.90 34.90 3.42
N GLU A 302 2.05 36.14 2.95
CA GLU A 302 3.34 36.64 2.47
C GLU A 302 4.34 36.86 3.62
N LYS A 303 3.90 37.36 4.77
CA LYS A 303 4.72 37.42 6.00
C LYS A 303 5.13 36.01 6.44
N LEU A 304 4.21 35.06 6.44
CA LEU A 304 4.51 33.67 6.76
C LEU A 304 5.42 33.01 5.72
N ARG A 305 5.34 33.37 4.43
CA ARG A 305 6.24 32.87 3.38
C ARG A 305 7.67 33.40 3.60
N THR A 306 7.81 34.72 3.71
CA THR A 306 9.09 35.43 3.90
C THR A 306 9.75 35.20 5.28
N GLN A 307 9.01 34.71 6.28
CA GLN A 307 9.57 34.40 7.59
C GLN A 307 10.70 33.35 7.52
N ALA A 308 11.84 33.71 8.12
CA ALA A 308 13.00 32.84 8.26
C ALA A 308 12.70 31.59 9.13
N ILE A 309 13.33 30.47 8.78
CA ILE A 309 12.93 29.14 9.27
C ILE A 309 13.05 28.96 10.80
N GLN A 310 13.95 29.68 11.47
CA GLN A 310 14.01 29.70 12.94
C GLN A 310 12.69 30.15 13.58
N SER A 311 12.00 31.13 12.99
CA SER A 311 10.70 31.60 13.50
C SER A 311 9.59 30.56 13.32
N LYS A 312 9.72 29.73 12.27
CA LYS A 312 8.83 28.59 11.96
C LYS A 312 9.15 27.33 12.77
N LEU A 313 10.33 27.28 13.41
CA LEU A 313 10.81 26.19 14.26
C LEU A 313 10.99 26.64 15.73
N GLY A 314 10.27 27.67 16.17
CA GLY A 314 10.23 28.10 17.57
C GLY A 314 11.56 28.54 18.19
N TYR A 315 12.51 29.04 17.38
CA TYR A 315 13.84 29.49 17.81
C TYR A 315 14.62 28.46 18.68
N CYS A 316 14.60 27.18 18.29
CA CYS A 316 15.38 26.11 18.93
C CYS A 316 16.86 26.50 19.16
N PRO A 317 17.45 26.19 20.33
CA PRO A 317 18.84 26.51 20.64
C PRO A 317 19.88 25.80 19.76
N ILE A 318 19.56 24.60 19.25
CA ILE A 318 20.42 23.80 18.36
C ILE A 318 19.61 23.45 17.10
N TYR A 319 20.28 23.47 15.95
CA TYR A 319 19.74 22.93 14.70
C TYR A 319 20.65 21.83 14.13
N ILE A 320 20.03 20.91 13.39
CA ILE A 320 20.71 19.96 12.51
C ILE A 320 20.32 20.33 11.07
N ARG A 321 21.31 20.57 10.20
CA ARG A 321 21.13 20.62 8.74
C ARG A 321 21.71 19.35 8.13
N ILE A 322 20.97 18.74 7.22
CA ILE A 322 21.39 17.57 6.43
C ILE A 322 21.42 18.00 4.97
N ASP A 323 22.61 18.07 4.40
CA ASP A 323 22.85 18.48 3.02
C ASP A 323 22.96 17.22 2.15
N VAL A 324 22.24 17.21 1.03
CA VAL A 324 22.15 16.07 0.13
C VAL A 324 22.40 16.53 -1.29
N LEU A 325 23.50 16.04 -1.87
CA LEU A 325 23.91 16.33 -3.24
C LEU A 325 23.76 15.09 -4.12
N SER A 326 23.27 15.28 -5.33
CA SER A 326 23.20 14.26 -6.38
C SER A 326 23.64 14.85 -7.70
N LEU A 327 24.66 14.28 -8.34
CA LEU A 327 24.83 14.41 -9.78
C LEU A 327 23.81 13.53 -10.50
N GLY A 328 23.25 14.04 -11.59
CA GLY A 328 22.11 13.45 -12.29
C GLY A 328 20.76 13.86 -11.69
N SER A 329 19.92 14.48 -12.51
CA SER A 329 18.49 14.74 -12.23
C SER A 329 17.60 13.57 -12.66
N ASP A 330 18.17 12.37 -12.78
CA ASP A 330 17.56 11.19 -13.38
C ASP A 330 16.90 10.27 -12.33
N VAL A 331 16.48 9.08 -12.76
CA VAL A 331 15.86 8.07 -11.89
C VAL A 331 16.77 7.69 -10.72
N HIS A 332 18.09 7.60 -10.92
CA HIS A 332 19.04 7.25 -9.86
C HIS A 332 19.18 8.39 -8.82
N GLY A 333 19.17 9.65 -9.27
CA GLY A 333 19.05 10.81 -8.39
C GLY A 333 17.75 10.74 -7.55
N GLY A 334 16.62 10.40 -8.19
CA GLY A 334 15.34 10.21 -7.51
C GLY A 334 15.34 9.08 -6.48
N GLU A 335 15.95 7.93 -6.79
CA GLU A 335 16.16 6.84 -5.84
C GLU A 335 17.01 7.27 -4.65
N TRP A 336 18.10 8.01 -4.87
CA TRP A 336 18.96 8.51 -3.82
C TRP A 336 18.22 9.45 -2.87
N ILE A 337 17.56 10.49 -3.39
CA ILE A 337 16.80 11.44 -2.57
C ILE A 337 15.69 10.73 -1.78
N ARG A 338 14.96 9.80 -2.41
CA ARG A 338 13.92 9.00 -1.72
C ARG A 338 14.50 8.12 -0.60
N LYS A 339 15.67 7.52 -0.81
CA LYS A 339 16.35 6.70 0.19
C LYS A 339 16.84 7.53 1.37
N VAL A 340 17.46 8.68 1.10
CA VAL A 340 17.88 9.62 2.15
C VAL A 340 16.66 10.12 2.92
N GLU A 341 15.55 10.47 2.27
CA GLU A 341 14.33 10.93 2.95
C GLU A 341 13.74 9.90 3.93
N LEU A 342 13.79 8.60 3.59
CA LEU A 342 13.39 7.52 4.49
C LEU A 342 14.34 7.40 5.70
N GLU A 343 15.65 7.48 5.45
CA GLU A 343 16.67 7.42 6.51
C GLU A 343 16.68 8.68 7.41
N VAL A 344 16.34 9.86 6.88
CA VAL A 344 16.14 11.11 7.63
C VAL A 344 14.95 10.95 8.60
N LYS A 345 13.86 10.30 8.18
CA LYS A 345 12.71 9.99 9.04
C LYS A 345 13.05 8.93 10.10
N ILE A 346 14.02 8.05 9.85
CA ILE A 346 14.58 7.12 10.84
C ILE A 346 15.46 7.89 11.85
N LEU A 347 16.36 8.77 11.38
CA LEU A 347 17.20 9.60 12.25
C LEU A 347 16.36 10.44 13.21
N GLN A 348 15.32 11.12 12.70
CA GLN A 348 14.41 11.92 13.51
C GLN A 348 13.77 11.08 14.64
N ARG A 349 13.31 9.86 14.33
CA ARG A 349 12.73 8.93 15.32
C ARG A 349 13.77 8.41 16.31
N ASN A 350 14.99 8.14 15.87
CA ASN A 350 16.08 7.70 16.74
C ASN A 350 16.43 8.79 17.75
N ILE A 351 16.65 10.04 17.29
CA ILE A 351 16.91 11.18 18.17
C ILE A 351 15.74 11.41 19.13
N GLN A 352 14.50 11.44 18.62
CA GLN A 352 13.33 11.69 19.46
C GLN A 352 13.07 10.56 20.47
N THR A 353 13.51 9.33 20.20
CA THR A 353 13.41 8.20 21.15
C THR A 353 14.53 8.27 22.19
N GLN A 354 15.78 8.43 21.74
CA GLN A 354 16.99 8.38 22.56
C GLN A 354 17.09 9.55 23.57
N TRP A 355 16.57 10.73 23.22
CA TRP A 355 16.58 11.92 24.07
C TRP A 355 15.19 12.41 24.48
N LYS A 356 14.13 11.57 24.41
CA LYS A 356 12.72 11.97 24.65
C LYS A 356 12.47 12.73 25.96
N THR A 357 13.25 12.45 27.00
CA THR A 357 13.16 13.08 28.33
C THR A 357 13.76 14.48 28.39
N ILE A 358 14.59 14.87 27.42
CA ILE A 358 15.40 16.09 27.42
C ILE A 358 15.06 16.97 26.20
N LEU A 359 14.85 16.37 25.02
CA LEU A 359 14.74 17.09 23.76
C LEU A 359 13.43 16.80 23.03
N THR A 360 12.88 17.87 22.43
CA THR A 360 11.76 17.84 21.50
C THR A 360 12.29 18.15 20.09
N VAL A 361 12.17 17.19 19.17
CA VAL A 361 12.69 17.27 17.80
C VAL A 361 11.63 17.89 16.88
N LEU A 362 11.93 19.07 16.34
CA LEU A 362 11.05 19.84 15.46
C LEU A 362 11.55 19.75 14.01
N PRO A 363 11.13 18.75 13.21
CA PRO A 363 11.51 18.70 11.81
C PRO A 363 10.77 19.76 11.00
N TRP A 364 11.49 20.39 10.06
CA TRP A 364 10.85 21.00 8.91
C TRP A 364 10.34 19.89 7.97
N PRO A 365 9.07 19.88 7.54
CA PRO A 365 8.47 18.73 6.86
C PRO A 365 8.80 18.62 5.36
N TYR A 366 9.43 19.62 4.76
CA TYR A 366 9.73 19.68 3.32
C TYR A 366 11.22 19.67 3.04
N ARG A 367 11.60 19.20 1.84
CA ARG A 367 12.94 19.44 1.28
C ARG A 367 13.04 20.92 0.90
N LEU A 368 14.07 21.59 1.41
CA LEU A 368 14.48 22.92 0.95
C LEU A 368 15.43 22.72 -0.23
N VAL A 369 15.26 23.50 -1.29
CA VAL A 369 16.03 23.35 -2.53
C VAL A 369 16.55 24.71 -2.96
N ALA A 370 17.74 24.73 -3.56
CA ALA A 370 18.32 25.93 -4.15
C ALA A 370 17.51 26.40 -5.37
N ASP A 371 17.20 27.69 -5.43
CA ASP A 371 16.63 28.28 -6.64
C ASP A 371 17.57 28.04 -7.84
N GLY A 372 16.99 27.71 -8.99
CA GLY A 372 17.71 27.26 -10.19
C GLY A 372 18.31 25.84 -10.16
N SER A 373 18.46 25.15 -9.02
CA SER A 373 19.09 23.80 -8.98
C SER A 373 18.17 22.65 -9.46
N GLN A 374 16.97 22.98 -9.93
CA GLN A 374 15.93 22.03 -10.31
C GLN A 374 15.97 21.59 -11.78
N ASP A 375 16.87 22.14 -12.60
CA ASP A 375 16.91 21.96 -14.06
C ASP A 375 18.35 21.78 -14.61
N GLY A 376 19.27 21.25 -13.79
CA GLY A 376 20.65 20.98 -14.19
C GLY A 376 21.18 19.61 -13.70
N ASP A 377 22.37 19.22 -14.19
CA ASP A 377 23.03 17.94 -13.89
C ASP A 377 23.44 17.75 -12.41
N THR A 378 23.16 18.72 -11.55
CA THR A 378 23.47 18.72 -10.11
C THR A 378 22.25 19.20 -9.34
N TYR A 379 21.68 18.32 -8.52
CA TYR A 379 20.62 18.66 -7.59
C TYR A 379 21.14 18.68 -6.15
N GLU A 380 20.85 19.77 -5.44
CA GLU A 380 21.17 19.96 -4.03
C GLU A 380 19.89 20.26 -3.23
N CYS A 381 19.73 19.58 -2.09
CA CYS A 381 18.64 19.88 -1.15
C CYS A 381 19.04 19.70 0.31
N HIS A 382 18.33 20.39 1.19
CA HIS A 382 18.57 20.42 2.62
C HIS A 382 17.35 19.96 3.41
N TYR A 383 17.58 19.19 4.47
CA TYR A 383 16.62 18.95 5.54
C TYR A 383 17.08 19.68 6.79
N ILE A 384 16.14 20.27 7.55
CA ILE A 384 16.45 21.00 8.79
C ILE A 384 15.60 20.46 9.93
N PHE A 385 16.25 20.16 11.06
CA PHE A 385 15.60 19.89 12.35
C PHE A 385 15.97 20.99 13.34
N GLY A 386 14.99 21.56 14.03
CA GLY A 386 15.19 22.26 15.29
C GLY A 386 15.19 21.28 16.46
N LEU A 387 16.01 21.53 17.48
CA LEU A 387 16.04 20.76 18.73
C LEU A 387 15.74 21.69 19.90
N SER A 388 14.52 21.60 20.44
CA SER A 388 14.13 22.35 21.65
C SER A 388 14.49 21.54 22.89
N SER A 389 15.06 22.18 23.91
CA SER A 389 15.42 21.52 25.16
C SER A 389 14.40 21.80 26.25
N ASN A 390 13.90 20.72 26.85
CA ASN A 390 12.98 20.74 27.98
C ASN A 390 13.71 20.99 29.32
N VAL A 391 15.05 21.05 29.30
CA VAL A 391 15.93 21.23 30.48
C VAL A 391 17.02 22.28 30.16
N PRO A 392 17.32 23.23 31.07
CA PRO A 392 18.51 24.06 30.98
C PRO A 392 19.77 23.19 31.19
N GLN A 393 20.33 22.68 30.10
CA GLN A 393 21.46 21.76 30.08
C GLN A 393 22.59 22.32 29.21
N ASP A 394 23.81 21.83 29.40
CA ASP A 394 24.98 22.27 28.62
C ASP A 394 24.80 21.89 27.14
N VAL A 395 24.51 22.92 26.33
CA VAL A 395 24.30 22.85 24.88
C VAL A 395 25.48 22.17 24.18
N ALA A 396 26.72 22.38 24.64
CA ALA A 396 27.90 21.76 24.03
C ALA A 396 27.95 20.24 24.24
N GLN A 397 27.57 19.76 25.43
CA GLN A 397 27.49 18.32 25.71
C GLN A 397 26.35 17.65 24.93
N SER A 398 25.19 18.31 24.82
CA SER A 398 24.10 17.84 23.98
C SER A 398 24.51 17.79 22.49
N MET A 399 25.17 18.82 21.97
CA MET A 399 25.66 18.84 20.60
C MET A 399 26.68 17.72 20.34
N LEU A 400 27.65 17.48 21.23
CA LEU A 400 28.64 16.40 21.08
C LEU A 400 27.98 15.01 21.01
N ALA A 401 27.01 14.75 21.88
CA ALA A 401 26.30 13.48 21.92
C ALA A 401 25.47 13.25 20.65
N ILE A 402 24.78 14.29 20.16
CA ILE A 402 23.94 14.20 18.96
C ILE A 402 24.78 14.12 17.68
N ASP A 403 25.87 14.89 17.58
CA ASP A 403 26.81 14.83 16.45
C ASP A 403 27.28 13.38 16.23
N SER A 404 27.77 12.72 17.28
CA SER A 404 28.23 11.32 17.19
C SER A 404 27.17 10.38 16.56
N THR A 405 25.89 10.54 16.92
CA THR A 405 24.79 9.76 16.36
C THR A 405 24.47 10.15 14.92
N THR A 406 24.57 11.44 14.58
CA THR A 406 24.38 11.90 13.20
C THR A 406 25.52 11.51 12.26
N GLN A 407 26.77 11.46 12.72
CA GLN A 407 27.90 10.98 11.91
C GLN A 407 27.81 9.46 11.68
N ILE A 408 27.42 8.67 12.69
CA ILE A 408 27.12 7.22 12.53
C ILE A 408 26.00 7.01 11.50
N TRP A 409 24.94 7.81 11.56
CA TRP A 409 23.86 7.78 10.57
C TRP A 409 24.35 8.18 9.16
N ARG A 410 25.13 9.26 9.06
CA ARG A 410 25.71 9.74 7.80
C ARG A 410 26.57 8.66 7.15
N GLU A 411 27.45 8.01 7.92
CA GLU A 411 28.25 6.88 7.43
C GLU A 411 27.37 5.75 6.92
N LYS A 412 26.33 5.35 7.67
CA LYS A 412 25.38 4.31 7.24
C LYS A 412 24.74 4.67 5.90
N VAL A 413 24.24 5.90 5.75
CA VAL A 413 23.58 6.37 4.52
C VAL A 413 24.57 6.42 3.35
N GLN A 414 25.75 7.00 3.54
CA GLN A 414 26.79 7.10 2.51
C GLN A 414 27.30 5.71 2.06
N LYS A 415 27.50 4.78 3.00
CA LYS A 415 27.84 3.36 2.73
C LYS A 415 26.70 2.58 2.05
N SER A 416 25.48 3.12 2.04
CA SER A 416 24.32 2.50 1.38
C SER A 416 24.13 2.89 -0.09
N ARG A 417 25.02 3.69 -0.68
CA ARG A 417 25.07 3.96 -2.13
C ARG A 417 25.09 2.63 -2.91
N GLN A 418 24.37 2.57 -4.04
CA GLN A 418 24.41 1.38 -4.90
C GLN A 418 25.81 1.20 -5.50
N PRO A 419 26.44 0.02 -5.41
CA PRO A 419 27.70 -0.24 -6.08
C PRO A 419 27.46 -0.41 -7.59
N GLY A 420 28.01 0.49 -8.41
CA GLY A 420 27.96 0.41 -9.87
C GLY A 420 27.43 1.65 -10.60
N THR A 421 26.91 2.68 -9.90
CA THR A 421 26.60 3.97 -10.53
C THR A 421 27.81 4.90 -10.47
N ASP A 422 28.23 5.46 -11.62
CA ASP A 422 29.32 6.46 -11.69
C ASP A 422 28.90 7.84 -11.13
N LEU A 423 27.60 8.08 -10.97
CA LEU A 423 27.02 9.32 -10.44
C LEU A 423 27.50 9.60 -9.01
N PHE A 424 27.95 10.84 -8.76
CA PHE A 424 28.39 11.27 -7.44
C PHE A 424 27.19 11.65 -6.56
N HIS A 425 27.00 10.91 -5.48
CA HIS A 425 25.99 11.17 -4.47
C HIS A 425 26.67 11.38 -3.10
N SER A 426 26.27 12.41 -2.36
CA SER A 426 26.86 12.80 -1.08
C SER A 426 25.80 13.18 -0.05
N VAL A 427 26.03 12.82 1.21
CA VAL A 427 25.33 13.38 2.39
C VAL A 427 26.34 13.93 3.40
N SER A 428 26.10 15.16 3.84
CA SER A 428 26.75 15.77 5.01
C SER A 428 25.71 16.16 6.05
N VAL A 429 26.13 16.17 7.33
CA VAL A 429 25.33 16.66 8.45
C VAL A 429 26.14 17.69 9.20
N ILE A 430 25.50 18.81 9.52
CA ILE A 430 26.09 19.94 10.24
C ILE A 430 25.19 20.25 11.45
N LEU A 431 25.80 20.30 12.63
CA LEU A 431 25.16 20.80 13.85
C LEU A 431 25.70 22.20 14.13
N PHE A 432 24.82 23.12 14.48
CA PHE A 432 25.19 24.49 14.85
C PHE A 432 24.17 25.09 15.84
N PRO A 433 24.61 26.04 16.70
CA PRO A 433 23.72 26.76 17.61
C PRO A 433 22.87 27.80 16.86
N ALA A 434 21.78 28.25 17.51
CA ALA A 434 20.85 29.23 16.93
C ALA A 434 21.49 30.53 16.41
N ALA A 435 22.60 30.97 17.02
CA ALA A 435 23.33 32.17 16.61
C ALA A 435 23.94 32.05 15.20
N ASP A 436 24.44 30.86 14.85
CA ASP A 436 25.23 30.64 13.63
C ASP A 436 24.32 30.30 12.44
N LEU A 437 23.04 29.97 12.67
CA LEU A 437 22.06 29.62 11.63
C LEU A 437 22.00 30.67 10.52
N ALA A 438 22.01 31.96 10.86
CA ALA A 438 21.91 33.04 9.87
C ALA A 438 23.13 33.10 8.94
N GLU A 439 24.31 32.69 9.41
CA GLU A 439 25.52 32.64 8.59
C GLU A 439 25.62 31.30 7.82
N GLN A 440 25.21 30.19 8.43
CA GLN A 440 25.19 28.87 7.79
C GLN A 440 24.12 28.74 6.69
N VAL A 441 22.96 29.38 6.86
CA VAL A 441 21.91 29.50 5.83
C VAL A 441 22.29 30.56 4.77
N GLY A 442 23.28 31.41 5.04
CA GLY A 442 23.68 32.52 4.17
C GLY A 442 24.96 32.34 3.36
N LYS A 443 25.73 31.24 3.52
CA LYS A 443 27.03 31.05 2.88
C LYS A 443 27.37 29.57 2.58
N PRO A 444 27.96 29.27 1.40
CA PRO A 444 27.58 29.80 0.09
C PRO A 444 27.43 28.67 -0.95
N ALA A 445 26.20 28.42 -1.38
CA ALA A 445 25.89 27.69 -2.62
C ALA A 445 24.56 28.19 -3.24
N LEU A 446 24.30 29.51 -3.19
CA LEU A 446 23.07 30.14 -3.68
C LEU A 446 23.26 31.67 -3.91
N PRO A 447 22.48 32.29 -4.81
CA PRO A 447 22.25 33.74 -4.83
C PRO A 447 21.40 34.24 -3.65
N GLU A 448 21.08 35.54 -3.64
CA GLU A 448 20.34 36.27 -2.58
C GLU A 448 18.84 35.89 -2.45
N THR A 449 18.43 34.75 -2.99
CA THR A 449 17.04 34.28 -3.11
C THR A 449 16.59 33.45 -1.90
N PRO A 450 15.36 33.62 -1.39
CA PRO A 450 14.85 32.84 -0.25
C PRO A 450 14.63 31.36 -0.63
N TYR A 451 14.97 30.45 0.29
CA TYR A 451 14.80 29.00 0.10
C TYR A 451 13.33 28.60 -0.17
N ILE A 452 13.07 28.04 -1.35
CA ILE A 452 11.73 27.65 -1.79
C ILE A 452 11.43 26.19 -1.41
N ARG A 453 10.15 25.89 -1.14
CA ARG A 453 9.66 24.51 -1.01
C ARG A 453 9.89 23.75 -2.32
N CYS A 454 10.53 22.59 -2.27
CA CYS A 454 10.60 21.69 -3.42
C CYS A 454 9.19 21.24 -3.85
N THR A 455 8.69 21.74 -4.98
CA THR A 455 7.39 21.35 -5.56
C THR A 455 7.51 20.25 -6.61
N LYS A 456 8.65 20.13 -7.31
CA LYS A 456 8.86 19.05 -8.28
C LYS A 456 8.95 17.67 -7.58
N PRO A 457 8.14 16.67 -7.99
CA PRO A 457 8.41 15.27 -7.67
C PRO A 457 9.63 14.79 -8.46
N PHE A 458 10.39 13.86 -7.89
CA PHE A 458 11.47 13.21 -8.65
C PHE A 458 10.91 12.14 -9.60
N PRO A 459 11.61 11.82 -10.70
CA PRO A 459 11.44 10.53 -11.35
C PRO A 459 11.64 9.41 -10.32
N LEU A 460 10.58 8.64 -10.09
CA LEU A 460 10.60 7.46 -9.23
C LEU A 460 10.92 6.23 -10.08
N PRO A 461 11.63 5.22 -9.54
CA PRO A 461 11.91 4.00 -10.27
C PRO A 461 10.61 3.28 -10.65
N THR A 462 10.49 2.96 -11.93
CA THR A 462 9.37 2.21 -12.49
C THR A 462 9.57 0.71 -12.20
N LEU A 463 8.70 0.13 -11.38
CA LEU A 463 8.51 -1.30 -11.35
C LEU A 463 8.07 -1.76 -12.73
N LYS A 464 8.73 -2.79 -13.26
CA LYS A 464 8.30 -3.49 -14.47
C LYS A 464 7.41 -4.66 -14.07
N ALA A 465 6.48 -5.05 -14.94
CA ALA A 465 5.72 -6.27 -14.75
C ALA A 465 6.67 -7.47 -14.53
N PRO A 466 6.39 -8.36 -13.55
CA PRO A 466 7.28 -9.48 -13.27
C PRO A 466 7.44 -10.36 -14.51
N GLU A 467 8.70 -10.61 -14.89
CA GLU A 467 9.05 -11.27 -16.15
C GLU A 467 8.54 -12.72 -16.17
N ARG A 468 7.38 -12.93 -16.82
CA ARG A 468 6.73 -14.25 -16.93
C ARG A 468 7.64 -15.21 -17.67
N GLN A 469 8.25 -16.14 -16.94
CA GLN A 469 9.15 -17.17 -17.48
C GLN A 469 8.45 -17.99 -18.58
N GLY A 470 8.75 -17.67 -19.85
CA GLY A 470 8.49 -18.56 -20.98
C GLY A 470 7.04 -18.68 -21.47
N ALA A 471 6.26 -17.60 -21.51
CA ALA A 471 5.05 -17.54 -22.34
C ALA A 471 5.34 -16.74 -23.63
N PRO A 472 5.41 -17.36 -24.83
CA PRO A 472 5.81 -16.66 -26.05
C PRO A 472 4.74 -15.66 -26.51
N ALA A 473 5.17 -14.44 -26.81
CA ALA A 473 4.29 -13.36 -27.27
C ALA A 473 3.70 -13.65 -28.68
N PRO A 474 2.46 -13.19 -28.97
CA PRO A 474 1.82 -13.38 -30.26
C PRO A 474 2.43 -12.44 -31.32
N SER A 475 3.18 -12.99 -32.28
CA SER A 475 3.69 -12.22 -33.41
C SER A 475 2.60 -11.97 -34.47
N THR A 476 2.40 -10.71 -34.83
CA THR A 476 1.53 -10.28 -35.92
C THR A 476 2.20 -10.52 -37.27
N GLY A 477 1.71 -11.51 -38.04
CA GLY A 477 2.27 -11.82 -39.36
C GLY A 477 1.46 -12.85 -40.14
N ASN A 478 0.66 -12.40 -41.12
CA ASN A 478 -0.14 -13.30 -41.97
C ASN A 478 0.72 -14.08 -42.96
N SER A 479 0.88 -15.39 -42.76
CA SER A 479 1.28 -16.34 -43.82
C SER A 479 0.85 -17.77 -43.50
N TRP A 480 -0.09 -18.32 -44.28
CA TRP A 480 -0.53 -19.70 -44.13
C TRP A 480 0.45 -20.69 -44.78
N ARG A 481 1.34 -21.33 -44.00
CA ARG A 481 1.96 -22.61 -44.37
C ARG A 481 1.94 -23.61 -43.22
N LYS A 482 1.55 -24.85 -43.55
CA LYS A 482 1.35 -25.95 -42.59
C LYS A 482 2.68 -26.64 -42.25
N VAL A 483 2.93 -26.89 -40.97
CA VAL A 483 3.88 -27.89 -40.46
C VAL A 483 3.18 -28.68 -39.33
N PRO A 484 3.38 -30.00 -39.17
CA PRO A 484 2.58 -30.81 -38.23
C PRO A 484 2.88 -30.56 -36.75
N LYS A 485 1.91 -30.89 -35.88
CA LYS A 485 2.05 -30.84 -34.41
C LYS A 485 2.93 -31.97 -33.87
N GLY A 486 3.81 -31.65 -32.93
CA GLY A 486 4.38 -32.59 -31.95
C GLY A 486 4.11 -32.08 -30.52
N PRO A 487 3.72 -32.92 -29.55
CA PRO A 487 3.32 -32.46 -28.22
C PRO A 487 4.50 -32.41 -27.22
N GLY A 488 5.07 -31.22 -27.02
CA GLY A 488 5.96 -30.96 -25.88
C GLY A 488 5.16 -30.84 -24.58
N HIS A 489 5.05 -31.91 -23.80
CA HIS A 489 4.41 -31.88 -22.49
C HIS A 489 5.41 -31.43 -21.41
N ALA A 490 5.09 -30.32 -20.73
CA ALA A 490 5.86 -29.82 -19.59
C ALA A 490 5.91 -30.84 -18.43
N LEU A 491 7.00 -30.78 -17.65
CA LEU A 491 7.17 -31.61 -16.47
C LEU A 491 6.10 -31.29 -15.40
N ARG A 492 5.45 -32.32 -14.85
CA ARG A 492 4.48 -32.15 -13.76
C ARG A 492 5.17 -31.83 -12.45
N PRO A 493 4.59 -30.99 -11.57
CA PRO A 493 5.22 -30.64 -10.30
C PRO A 493 5.33 -31.83 -9.33
N ALA A 494 6.30 -31.78 -8.43
CA ALA A 494 6.56 -32.84 -7.45
C ALA A 494 5.37 -33.12 -6.50
N SER A 495 4.47 -32.14 -6.32
CA SER A 495 3.18 -32.30 -5.62
C SER A 495 2.30 -33.38 -6.23
N ASP A 496 2.22 -33.41 -7.57
CA ASP A 496 1.36 -34.30 -8.33
C ASP A 496 1.93 -35.72 -8.30
N VAL A 497 3.26 -35.83 -8.41
CA VAL A 497 3.99 -37.10 -8.27
C VAL A 497 3.76 -37.70 -6.88
N LEU A 498 4.01 -36.94 -5.80
CA LEU A 498 3.83 -37.44 -4.44
C LEU A 498 2.36 -37.79 -4.16
N SER A 499 1.41 -36.99 -4.65
CA SER A 499 -0.02 -37.28 -4.56
C SER A 499 -0.39 -38.57 -5.31
N ARG A 500 0.19 -38.81 -6.48
CA ARG A 500 -0.01 -40.03 -7.27
C ARG A 500 0.52 -41.28 -6.56
N LEU A 501 1.68 -41.18 -5.91
CA LEU A 501 2.27 -42.25 -5.11
C LEU A 501 1.48 -42.56 -3.82
N ARG A 502 0.78 -41.57 -3.26
CA ARG A 502 -0.08 -41.72 -2.07
C ARG A 502 -1.45 -42.29 -2.36
N PHE A 503 -2.12 -41.75 -3.38
CA PHE A 503 -3.56 -41.95 -3.58
C PHE A 503 -3.90 -42.95 -4.71
N ASP A 504 -2.91 -43.56 -5.37
CA ASP A 504 -3.12 -44.73 -6.25
C ASP A 504 -2.33 -45.98 -5.78
N PRO A 505 -2.76 -46.62 -4.68
CA PRO A 505 -2.18 -47.86 -4.17
C PRO A 505 -2.41 -49.08 -5.08
N LYS A 506 -3.16 -48.94 -6.19
CA LYS A 506 -3.35 -50.03 -7.17
C LYS A 506 -2.20 -50.10 -8.17
N ASN A 507 -1.62 -48.95 -8.52
CA ASN A 507 -0.52 -48.85 -9.48
C ASN A 507 0.85 -48.62 -8.81
N TYR A 508 0.89 -47.97 -7.63
CA TYR A 508 2.15 -47.64 -6.94
C TYR A 508 2.11 -48.06 -5.46
N LYS A 509 3.27 -48.48 -4.92
CA LYS A 509 3.46 -48.73 -3.49
C LYS A 509 4.50 -47.76 -2.94
N ILE A 510 4.07 -46.76 -2.17
CA ILE A 510 4.91 -45.62 -1.76
C ILE A 510 6.19 -46.03 -1.01
N ASP A 511 6.18 -47.15 -0.29
CA ASP A 511 7.32 -47.67 0.47
C ASP A 511 8.49 -48.14 -0.42
N ARG A 512 8.25 -48.28 -1.74
CA ARG A 512 9.28 -48.60 -2.74
C ARG A 512 9.90 -47.35 -3.38
N TRP A 513 9.60 -46.15 -2.89
CA TRP A 513 10.03 -44.88 -3.49
C TRP A 513 10.93 -44.05 -2.57
N VAL A 514 11.97 -43.47 -3.18
CA VAL A 514 12.92 -42.55 -2.54
C VAL A 514 12.80 -41.19 -3.20
N ILE A 515 12.85 -40.13 -2.40
CA ILE A 515 12.84 -38.73 -2.84
C ILE A 515 14.23 -38.15 -2.59
N GLY A 516 14.87 -37.66 -3.65
CA GLY A 516 16.08 -36.84 -3.57
C GLY A 516 15.71 -35.37 -3.37
N TYR A 517 16.27 -34.74 -2.35
CA TYR A 517 15.95 -33.36 -1.97
C TYR A 517 17.17 -32.57 -1.47
N GLU A 518 17.04 -31.25 -1.53
CA GLU A 518 18.07 -30.29 -1.15
C GLU A 518 17.75 -29.71 0.25
N ASP A 519 18.57 -30.06 1.25
CA ASP A 519 18.42 -29.58 2.63
C ASP A 519 18.81 -28.08 2.73
N ARG A 520 18.30 -27.37 3.74
CA ARG A 520 18.70 -25.99 4.06
C ARG A 520 20.01 -25.92 4.85
N HIS A 521 20.49 -27.05 5.39
CA HIS A 521 21.71 -27.11 6.21
C HIS A 521 22.83 -28.00 5.63
N LYS A 522 22.71 -28.47 4.38
CA LYS A 522 23.72 -29.33 3.72
C LYS A 522 23.84 -29.01 2.23
N GLU A 523 25.07 -28.95 1.73
CA GLU A 523 25.39 -28.63 0.33
C GLU A 523 25.22 -29.81 -0.65
N PHE A 524 24.82 -30.99 -0.13
CA PHE A 524 24.66 -32.21 -0.92
C PHE A 524 23.25 -32.77 -0.82
N LEU A 525 22.69 -33.20 -1.96
CA LEU A 525 21.40 -33.87 -2.07
C LEU A 525 21.29 -35.00 -1.02
N GLN A 526 20.17 -34.99 -0.29
CA GLN A 526 19.81 -36.00 0.70
C GLN A 526 18.66 -36.85 0.16
N GLU A 527 18.53 -38.07 0.67
CA GLU A 527 17.45 -38.99 0.31
C GLU A 527 16.58 -39.33 1.51
N LYS A 528 15.25 -39.40 1.31
CA LYS A 528 14.33 -40.02 2.28
C LYS A 528 13.20 -40.81 1.62
N PRO A 529 12.63 -41.84 2.27
CA PRO A 529 11.48 -42.58 1.76
C PRO A 529 10.28 -41.67 1.47
N ALA A 530 9.58 -41.88 0.36
CA ALA A 530 8.46 -41.02 -0.06
C ALA A 530 7.27 -41.03 0.94
N GLY A 531 7.13 -42.11 1.71
CA GLY A 531 6.16 -42.20 2.81
C GLY A 531 6.46 -41.24 3.98
N GLN A 532 7.73 -40.87 4.18
CA GLN A 532 8.21 -40.00 5.26
C GLN A 532 8.29 -38.51 4.86
N TRP A 533 7.61 -38.11 3.78
CA TRP A 533 7.54 -36.71 3.37
C TRP A 533 6.37 -35.99 4.07
N VAL A 534 6.65 -35.26 5.16
CA VAL A 534 5.62 -34.44 5.80
C VAL A 534 5.25 -33.25 4.91
N GLY A 535 3.94 -32.96 4.81
CA GLY A 535 3.40 -31.85 4.02
C GLY A 535 2.89 -30.66 4.84
N ASP A 536 2.76 -30.83 6.16
CA ASP A 536 2.33 -29.81 7.10
C ASP A 536 3.52 -28.90 7.48
N GLU A 537 3.36 -27.58 7.33
CA GLU A 537 4.43 -26.60 7.54
C GLU A 537 4.79 -26.39 9.03
N SER A 538 4.00 -26.99 9.94
CA SER A 538 4.20 -26.91 11.41
C SER A 538 5.13 -28.00 11.98
N ASP A 539 5.58 -28.96 11.16
CA ASP A 539 6.50 -30.04 11.56
C ASP A 539 7.98 -29.60 11.46
N GLU A 540 8.78 -29.89 12.50
CA GLU A 540 10.22 -29.55 12.52
C GLU A 540 11.02 -30.24 11.39
N ALA A 541 10.54 -31.38 10.90
CA ALA A 541 11.09 -32.14 9.77
C ALA A 541 10.47 -31.77 8.40
N TRP A 542 9.68 -30.69 8.34
CA TRP A 542 9.11 -30.19 7.10
C TRP A 542 10.19 -29.65 6.14
N ILE A 543 10.00 -29.95 4.85
CA ILE A 543 10.88 -29.54 3.77
C ILE A 543 9.99 -29.06 2.61
N PRO A 544 10.15 -27.82 2.13
CA PRO A 544 9.36 -27.30 1.01
C PRO A 544 9.39 -28.21 -0.22
N MET A 545 8.25 -28.46 -0.85
CA MET A 545 8.19 -29.32 -2.05
C MET A 545 9.01 -28.80 -3.23
N HIS A 546 9.32 -27.49 -3.27
CA HIS A 546 10.21 -26.90 -4.27
C HIS A 546 11.71 -27.29 -4.09
N ARG A 547 12.07 -28.06 -3.05
CA ARG A 547 13.42 -28.62 -2.83
C ARG A 547 13.56 -30.07 -3.29
N ILE A 548 12.49 -30.68 -3.81
CA ILE A 548 12.56 -32.00 -4.44
C ILE A 548 13.24 -31.88 -5.81
N TRP A 549 14.23 -32.75 -6.04
CA TRP A 549 14.94 -32.88 -7.31
C TRP A 549 14.48 -34.12 -8.10
N TYR A 550 14.34 -35.29 -7.46
CA TYR A 550 13.93 -36.52 -8.15
C TYR A 550 13.10 -37.48 -7.30
N PHE A 551 12.35 -38.36 -7.97
CA PHE A 551 11.73 -39.56 -7.42
C PHE A 551 12.29 -40.80 -8.11
N ARG A 552 12.80 -41.76 -7.34
CA ARG A 552 13.32 -43.03 -7.85
C ARG A 552 12.77 -44.23 -7.09
N LEU A 553 12.89 -45.41 -7.69
CA LEU A 553 12.58 -46.67 -7.01
C LEU A 553 13.74 -47.11 -6.11
N VAL A 554 13.43 -47.74 -4.97
CA VAL A 554 14.42 -48.37 -4.08
C VAL A 554 15.16 -49.45 -4.85
N GLY A 555 16.47 -49.26 -5.07
CA GLY A 555 17.31 -50.15 -5.89
C GLY A 555 17.03 -50.11 -7.39
N GLY A 556 16.24 -49.14 -7.88
CA GLY A 556 15.87 -49.00 -9.29
C GLY A 556 16.13 -47.62 -9.86
N GLU A 557 15.66 -47.40 -11.09
CA GLU A 557 15.89 -46.17 -11.86
C GLU A 557 15.12 -44.96 -11.33
N VAL A 558 15.57 -43.77 -11.77
CA VAL A 558 14.88 -42.51 -11.58
C VAL A 558 13.70 -42.45 -12.55
N MET A 559 12.52 -42.10 -12.03
CA MET A 559 11.26 -42.12 -12.79
C MET A 559 10.60 -40.75 -12.89
N TRP A 560 11.06 -39.78 -12.10
CA TRP A 560 10.80 -38.35 -12.28
C TRP A 560 12.03 -37.56 -11.85
N ASP A 561 12.48 -36.62 -12.66
CA ASP A 561 13.65 -35.76 -12.38
C ASP A 561 13.42 -34.36 -12.95
N ARG A 562 13.56 -33.38 -12.05
CA ARG A 562 13.40 -31.95 -12.33
C ARG A 562 14.49 -31.38 -13.23
N SER A 563 15.70 -31.92 -13.15
CA SER A 563 16.88 -31.40 -13.85
C SER A 563 16.95 -31.83 -15.31
N THR A 564 16.59 -33.09 -15.60
CA THR A 564 16.54 -33.65 -16.96
C THR A 564 15.18 -33.52 -17.65
N GLY A 565 14.13 -33.12 -16.92
CA GLY A 565 12.77 -33.02 -17.47
C GLY A 565 12.12 -34.38 -17.72
N GLU A 566 12.55 -35.41 -17.00
CA GLU A 566 12.05 -36.77 -17.11
C GLU A 566 10.81 -37.01 -16.23
N ASP A 567 9.77 -37.63 -16.80
CA ASP A 567 8.56 -38.08 -16.10
C ASP A 567 8.08 -39.40 -16.74
N ARG A 568 8.52 -40.52 -16.19
CA ARG A 568 8.04 -41.87 -16.57
C ARG A 568 6.75 -42.25 -15.84
N ILE A 569 6.50 -41.64 -14.67
CA ILE A 569 5.35 -41.92 -13.80
C ILE A 569 4.02 -41.58 -14.49
N PHE A 570 3.98 -40.55 -15.34
CA PHE A 570 2.77 -40.16 -16.07
C PHE A 570 2.84 -40.31 -17.59
N ARG A 571 3.99 -40.64 -18.20
CA ARG A 571 4.09 -40.89 -19.66
C ARG A 571 3.50 -42.22 -20.12
N GLN A 572 3.26 -43.20 -19.23
CA GLN A 572 2.62 -44.48 -19.61
C GLN A 572 1.11 -44.35 -19.89
N LYS A 573 0.74 -43.93 -21.10
CA LYS A 573 -0.54 -44.28 -21.77
C LYS A 573 -0.39 -44.46 -23.28
N GLY A 574 0.28 -45.54 -23.67
CA GLY A 574 0.27 -46.11 -25.02
C GLY A 574 0.49 -47.61 -24.92
N GLY A 575 -0.40 -48.43 -25.50
CA GLY A 575 -0.40 -49.87 -25.26
C GLY A 575 0.59 -50.62 -26.15
N SER A 576 1.66 -51.17 -25.56
CA SER A 576 2.45 -52.25 -26.14
C SER A 576 2.20 -53.55 -25.38
N LYS A 577 2.03 -54.65 -26.12
CA LYS A 577 2.03 -55.99 -25.53
C LYS A 577 3.45 -56.41 -25.15
N ASP A 578 3.53 -57.33 -24.19
CA ASP A 578 4.56 -58.37 -24.01
C ASP A 578 6.04 -57.95 -24.15
N VAL A 579 6.70 -57.77 -23.00
CA VAL A 579 8.14 -58.04 -22.83
C VAL A 579 8.25 -59.20 -21.82
N PRO A 580 9.14 -60.19 -22.00
CA PRO A 580 9.02 -61.47 -21.30
C PRO A 580 9.20 -61.38 -19.79
N VAL A 581 8.37 -62.13 -19.06
CA VAL A 581 8.68 -62.60 -17.70
C VAL A 581 9.29 -63.99 -17.85
N GLU A 582 10.60 -64.11 -17.63
CA GLU A 582 11.22 -65.42 -17.45
C GLU A 582 10.72 -66.06 -16.15
N VAL A 583 10.62 -67.40 -16.14
CA VAL A 583 9.90 -68.14 -15.10
C VAL A 583 10.85 -69.08 -14.35
N GLU A 584 10.98 -68.87 -13.05
CA GLU A 584 11.36 -69.91 -12.08
C GLU A 584 10.38 -69.89 -10.90
N GLY A 585 9.96 -71.08 -10.45
CA GLY A 585 9.34 -71.39 -9.15
C GLY A 585 8.07 -70.62 -8.68
N GLU A 586 6.95 -71.24 -8.30
CA GLU A 586 6.58 -72.65 -8.23
C GLU A 586 5.05 -72.80 -8.42
N ASN A 587 4.58 -74.01 -8.73
CA ASN A 587 3.15 -74.29 -8.95
C ASN A 587 2.44 -74.74 -7.66
N LEU A 588 1.34 -74.06 -7.30
CA LEU A 588 0.32 -74.57 -6.36
C LEU A 588 -1.03 -74.68 -7.06
N SER A 589 -1.73 -75.79 -6.87
CA SER A 589 -2.81 -76.21 -7.75
C SER A 589 -4.18 -75.59 -7.40
N LYS A 590 -5.13 -75.69 -8.35
CA LYS A 590 -6.51 -75.26 -8.14
C LYS A 590 -7.25 -76.07 -7.05
N ARG A 591 -6.76 -77.27 -6.65
CA ARG A 591 -7.37 -78.08 -5.58
C ARG A 591 -7.11 -77.51 -4.19
N GLU A 592 -5.91 -77.02 -3.90
CA GLU A 592 -5.55 -76.50 -2.57
C GLU A 592 -6.31 -75.20 -2.23
N ARG A 593 -6.51 -74.33 -3.24
CA ARG A 593 -7.33 -73.12 -3.10
C ARG A 593 -8.79 -73.42 -2.73
N GLN A 594 -9.32 -74.59 -3.10
CA GLN A 594 -10.69 -75.00 -2.74
C GLN A 594 -10.79 -75.59 -1.31
N GLN A 595 -9.70 -76.10 -0.73
CA GLN A 595 -9.71 -76.58 0.66
C GLN A 595 -9.64 -75.41 1.66
N MET A 596 -8.76 -74.41 1.45
CA MET A 596 -8.69 -73.24 2.33
C MET A 596 -9.99 -72.41 2.38
N ALA A 597 -10.76 -72.40 1.29
CA ALA A 597 -12.06 -71.72 1.23
C ALA A 597 -13.14 -72.37 2.12
N LYS A 598 -12.95 -73.63 2.57
CA LYS A 598 -13.94 -74.36 3.37
C LYS A 598 -13.73 -74.19 4.89
N GLY A 599 -12.47 -74.10 5.34
CA GLY A 599 -12.14 -74.01 6.77
C GLY A 599 -12.45 -72.66 7.45
N LYS A 600 -12.68 -71.58 6.69
CA LYS A 600 -12.89 -70.23 7.25
C LYS A 600 -14.34 -69.92 7.67
N ARG A 601 -15.22 -70.93 7.74
CA ARG A 601 -16.66 -70.76 8.02
C ARG A 601 -17.10 -71.25 9.41
N GLU A 602 -16.21 -71.88 10.17
CA GLU A 602 -16.55 -72.48 11.48
C GLU A 602 -16.05 -71.64 12.68
N GLY A 603 -14.97 -70.86 12.52
CA GLY A 603 -14.39 -70.03 13.60
C GLY A 603 -15.16 -68.75 13.97
N ALA A 604 -16.46 -68.65 13.65
CA ALA A 604 -17.25 -67.42 13.78
C ALA A 604 -18.37 -67.49 14.86
N TRP A 605 -18.44 -68.58 15.63
CA TRP A 605 -19.49 -68.78 16.65
C TRP A 605 -19.00 -68.73 18.11
N GLU A 606 -17.69 -68.74 18.36
CA GLU A 606 -17.12 -69.05 19.70
C GLU A 606 -16.49 -67.84 20.42
N GLN A 607 -17.00 -66.62 20.18
CA GLN A 607 -16.68 -65.44 21.02
C GLN A 607 -17.94 -64.62 21.32
N ARG A 608 -18.93 -65.24 21.98
CA ARG A 608 -20.13 -64.52 22.46
C ARG A 608 -20.65 -64.94 23.84
N GLU A 609 -19.77 -65.36 24.74
CA GLU A 609 -20.18 -65.64 26.13
C GLU A 609 -19.07 -65.41 27.17
N LYS A 610 -19.06 -64.22 27.79
CA LYS A 610 -18.84 -63.99 29.24
C LYS A 610 -19.00 -62.50 29.60
N SER A 611 -19.67 -62.27 30.72
CA SER A 611 -20.02 -60.99 31.37
C SER A 611 -19.40 -61.03 32.81
N PRO A 612 -19.69 -60.17 33.82
CA PRO A 612 -20.60 -59.01 33.91
C PRO A 612 -20.11 -57.80 34.77
N GLU A 613 -20.99 -56.79 34.94
CA GLU A 613 -21.22 -55.87 36.11
C GLU A 613 -20.02 -55.08 36.75
N LYS A 614 -20.13 -53.79 37.11
CA LYS A 614 -21.15 -53.04 37.90
C LYS A 614 -21.25 -51.57 37.41
N LYS A 615 -22.38 -50.82 37.48
CA LYS A 615 -23.19 -50.33 38.63
C LYS A 615 -22.43 -49.39 39.58
N ASP A 616 -22.91 -48.20 39.97
CA ASP A 616 -24.06 -47.32 39.57
C ASP A 616 -23.53 -45.83 39.63
N ASN A 617 -24.20 -44.68 39.85
CA ASN A 617 -25.55 -44.29 40.28
C ASN A 617 -25.84 -42.76 40.03
N GLU A 618 -27.08 -42.40 39.65
CA GLU A 618 -27.73 -41.05 39.74
C GLU A 618 -27.10 -39.79 39.06
N ARG A 619 -27.81 -38.68 38.79
CA ARG A 619 -29.22 -38.27 39.07
C ARG A 619 -29.83 -37.39 37.96
N SER A 620 -31.15 -37.16 37.98
CA SER A 620 -31.86 -36.23 37.07
C SER A 620 -33.09 -35.54 37.71
N LYS A 621 -33.61 -34.48 37.05
CA LYS A 621 -34.81 -33.66 37.40
C LYS A 621 -34.63 -32.69 38.59
N GLY A 622 -35.38 -31.56 38.70
CA GLY A 622 -36.13 -30.85 37.65
C GLY A 622 -37.43 -30.12 38.09
N LYS A 623 -37.43 -28.78 37.93
CA LYS A 623 -38.58 -27.88 37.62
C LYS A 623 -39.59 -27.49 38.74
N LYS A 624 -39.96 -26.19 38.74
CA LYS A 624 -41.00 -25.46 39.53
C LYS A 624 -40.71 -25.30 41.06
N GLY A 625 -41.12 -24.20 41.73
CA GLY A 625 -41.52 -22.88 41.19
C GLY A 625 -42.52 -22.07 42.06
N LYS A 626 -42.26 -20.75 42.12
CA LYS A 626 -43.14 -19.65 42.58
C LYS A 626 -43.42 -19.48 44.09
N ASP A 627 -43.84 -18.26 44.41
CA ASP A 627 -44.36 -17.69 45.67
C ASP A 627 -43.41 -17.67 46.90
N GLY A 628 -43.35 -16.61 47.72
CA GLY A 628 -43.93 -15.28 47.54
C GLY A 628 -44.05 -14.46 48.85
N LYS A 629 -43.10 -13.55 49.11
CA LYS A 629 -43.27 -12.36 49.97
C LYS A 629 -42.13 -11.37 49.78
#